data_AF-A0A178VGW2-F1
#
_entry.id   AF-A0A178VGW2-F1
#
_cell.length_a   1.000
_cell.length_b   1.000
_cell.length_c   1.000
_cell.angle_alpha   90.00
_cell.angle_beta   90.00
_cell.angle_gamma   90.00
#
_symmetry.space_group_name_H-M   'P 1'
#
loop_
_entity.id
_entity.type
_entity.pdbx_description
1 polymer ?
#
loop_
_entity_poly.entity_id
_entity_poly.type
_entity_poly.pdbx_seq_one_letter_code
_entity_poly.pdbx_strand_id
1 'polypeptide(L)'
;MPQIPVGPPSESNRNLKVSALLSPATNDWNVGAIRQHLPHLEANIRRLIPSSRKKKDALVWLPEKTGVYSTKTGYILSKLNSETVDREVFNWKQNVWQLQVPPKLKMFLWKLKRRALPVGGNLVIRGITNDLTCKRCGGLESELHILLLCPYAQRLWEMAPLLRSPRADRIESLAALLSSARVALCLPPSGISHTSIQHWIFWDLWKARNLLVFENRTILETDTLAKVLGAARDWQCAQLACKPPPSSSSQPLPLSEVSPPALPRTEVSTTIIPCIEVLSPSFAFPQCEAVLCFTDAAWNASSGSCGMGWIFKTHNQRVIHQGSSSRLHTPSALAAEALAVKAALNEALRMDLTSITVYSDSQVLISLLTTETSTNELQGILHDISCLCHSFVSFKFCCISRLANLSADALAKEALFSLVSFDV
;
A
#
# COMPACT_ATOMS: atom_id res chain seq x y z
N MET A 1 1.31 10.70 9.39
CA MET A 1 0.32 9.66 9.02
C MET A 1 -1.01 10.36 8.76
N PRO A 2 -1.77 9.98 7.72
CA PRO A 2 -3.13 10.49 7.52
C PRO A 2 -3.93 10.22 8.79
N GLN A 3 -4.45 11.28 9.41
CA GLN A 3 -5.30 11.17 10.58
C GLN A 3 -6.74 11.01 10.10
N ILE A 4 -7.46 10.04 10.67
CA ILE A 4 -8.89 9.92 10.46
C ILE A 4 -9.51 11.13 11.17
N PRO A 5 -10.28 11.99 10.48
CA PRO A 5 -10.97 13.10 11.13
C PRO A 5 -11.84 12.55 12.27
N VAL A 6 -11.82 13.23 13.41
CA VAL A 6 -12.59 12.80 14.58
C VAL A 6 -14.05 13.17 14.36
N GLY A 7 -14.92 12.16 14.34
CA GLY A 7 -16.38 12.31 14.33
C GLY A 7 -17.06 12.08 12.97
N PRO A 8 -18.36 11.76 12.96
CA PRO A 8 -19.13 11.72 11.73
C PRO A 8 -19.22 13.15 11.14
N PRO A 9 -19.09 13.33 9.81
CA PRO A 9 -19.32 14.63 9.19
C PRO A 9 -20.72 15.11 9.54
N SER A 10 -20.86 16.39 9.93
CA SER A 10 -22.18 17.01 10.07
C SER A 10 -22.95 16.91 8.76
N GLU A 11 -24.28 16.91 8.82
CA GLU A 11 -25.12 16.85 7.62
C GLU A 11 -24.75 17.94 6.59
N SER A 12 -24.42 19.14 7.08
CA SER A 12 -23.91 20.26 6.29
C SER A 12 -22.58 20.00 5.57
N ASN A 13 -21.72 19.15 6.14
CA ASN A 13 -20.38 18.87 5.63
C ASN A 13 -20.30 17.55 4.84
N ARG A 14 -21.41 16.83 4.65
CA ARG A 14 -21.45 15.51 3.99
C ARG A 14 -20.81 15.49 2.61
N ASN A 15 -20.93 16.58 1.86
CA ASN A 15 -20.41 16.73 0.50
C ASN A 15 -19.26 17.76 0.40
N LEU A 16 -18.70 18.19 1.54
CA LEU A 16 -17.63 19.17 1.56
C LEU A 16 -16.37 18.61 0.86
N LYS A 17 -15.84 19.36 -0.11
CA LYS A 17 -14.62 19.00 -0.85
C LYS A 17 -13.48 19.93 -0.44
N VAL A 18 -12.23 19.47 -0.63
CA VAL A 18 -11.03 20.29 -0.38
C VAL A 18 -11.05 21.59 -1.19
N SER A 19 -11.61 21.57 -2.41
CA SER A 19 -11.75 22.76 -3.25
C SER A 19 -12.59 23.88 -2.59
N ALA A 20 -13.50 23.55 -1.68
CA ALA A 20 -14.29 24.54 -0.95
C ALA A 20 -13.47 25.25 0.15
N LEU A 21 -12.33 24.69 0.52
CA LEU A 21 -11.38 25.27 1.49
C LEU A 21 -10.27 26.08 0.79
N LEU A 22 -10.30 26.19 -0.54
CA LEU A 22 -9.33 26.95 -1.33
C LEU A 22 -9.94 28.27 -1.82
N SER A 23 -9.11 29.29 -1.92
CA SER A 23 -9.47 30.58 -2.52
C SER A 23 -9.54 30.43 -4.05
N PRO A 24 -10.66 30.80 -4.70
CA PRO A 24 -10.81 30.65 -6.15
C PRO A 24 -9.80 31.48 -6.98
N ALA A 25 -9.30 32.59 -6.43
CA ALA A 25 -8.40 33.50 -7.13
C ALA A 25 -6.93 33.08 -7.06
N THR A 26 -6.48 32.58 -5.90
CA THR A 26 -5.06 32.28 -5.64
C THR A 26 -4.76 30.78 -5.61
N ASN A 27 -5.79 29.94 -5.52
CA ASN A 27 -5.71 28.51 -5.21
C ASN A 27 -4.94 28.20 -3.91
N ASP A 28 -4.85 29.18 -3.01
CA ASP A 28 -4.28 29.03 -1.67
C ASP A 28 -5.38 28.79 -0.62
N TRP A 29 -5.00 28.38 0.58
CA TRP A 29 -5.96 28.05 1.63
C TRP A 29 -6.82 29.25 2.07
N ASN A 30 -8.14 29.06 2.07
CA ASN A 30 -9.08 30.00 2.69
C ASN A 30 -9.15 29.71 4.20
N VAL A 31 -8.39 30.50 4.97
CA VAL A 31 -8.30 30.35 6.44
C VAL A 31 -9.66 30.49 7.12
N GLY A 32 -10.54 31.37 6.63
CA GLY A 32 -11.89 31.53 7.16
C GLY A 32 -12.73 30.26 7.03
N ALA A 33 -12.73 29.66 5.84
CA ALA A 33 -13.43 28.39 5.58
C ALA A 33 -12.85 27.23 6.43
N ILE A 34 -11.52 27.17 6.58
CA ILE A 34 -10.88 26.16 7.43
C ILE A 34 -11.32 26.30 8.89
N ARG A 35 -11.31 27.52 9.44
CA ARG A 35 -11.75 27.77 10.82
C ARG A 35 -13.22 27.46 11.04
N GLN A 36 -14.06 27.68 10.03
CA GLN A 36 -15.48 27.36 10.10
C GLN A 36 -15.74 25.85 10.11
N HIS A 37 -15.06 25.07 9.26
CA HIS A 37 -15.38 23.65 9.05
C HIS A 37 -14.46 22.68 9.81
N LEU A 38 -13.17 22.99 9.92
CA LEU A 38 -12.11 22.12 10.45
C LEU A 38 -11.08 22.89 11.31
N PRO A 39 -11.51 23.62 12.37
CA PRO A 39 -10.61 24.49 13.14
C PRO A 39 -9.46 23.72 13.79
N HIS A 40 -9.72 22.49 14.26
CA HIS A 40 -8.73 21.63 14.90
C HIS A 40 -7.64 21.11 13.94
N LEU A 41 -7.84 21.21 12.62
CA LEU A 41 -6.88 20.80 11.60
C LEU A 41 -6.18 21.99 10.92
N GLU A 42 -6.45 23.24 11.33
CA GLU A 42 -5.92 24.44 10.66
C GLU A 42 -4.40 24.36 10.47
N ALA A 43 -3.65 24.09 11.53
CA ALA A 43 -2.20 24.02 11.50
C ALA A 43 -1.68 22.93 10.54
N ASN A 44 -2.38 21.78 10.45
CA ASN A 44 -1.99 20.69 9.57
C ASN A 44 -2.34 20.98 8.10
N ILE A 45 -3.51 21.56 7.86
CA ILE A 45 -3.97 21.90 6.51
C ILE A 45 -3.09 22.99 5.91
N ARG A 46 -2.77 24.06 6.67
CA ARG A 46 -1.96 25.18 6.19
C ARG A 46 -0.52 24.79 5.81
N ARG A 47 -0.02 23.66 6.31
CA ARG A 47 1.28 23.08 5.93
C ARG A 47 1.28 22.38 4.57
N LEU A 48 0.11 22.02 4.05
CA LEU A 48 -0.02 21.48 2.71
C LEU A 48 0.11 22.63 1.72
N ILE A 49 0.96 22.49 0.73
CA ILE A 49 1.14 23.53 -0.29
C ILE A 49 0.38 23.10 -1.55
N PRO A 50 -0.83 23.64 -1.80
CA PRO A 50 -1.55 23.35 -3.03
C PRO A 50 -0.77 23.89 -4.24
N SER A 51 -0.91 23.21 -5.37
CA SER A 51 -0.39 23.72 -6.64
C SER A 51 -1.14 24.99 -7.00
N SER A 52 -0.44 26.07 -7.34
CA SER A 52 -1.05 27.31 -7.85
C SER A 52 -1.59 27.15 -9.28
N ARG A 53 -1.32 26.01 -9.93
CA ARG A 53 -1.79 25.66 -11.27
C ARG A 53 -2.82 24.53 -11.20
N LYS A 54 -3.62 24.38 -12.26
CA LYS A 54 -4.65 23.33 -12.35
C LYS A 54 -4.00 21.95 -12.55
N LYS A 55 -3.63 21.30 -11.45
CA LYS A 55 -3.19 19.90 -11.45
C LYS A 55 -4.40 18.97 -11.30
N LYS A 56 -4.42 17.85 -12.03
CA LYS A 56 -5.46 16.82 -11.87
C LYS A 56 -5.23 16.03 -10.59
N ASP A 57 -6.32 15.64 -9.93
CA ASP A 57 -6.30 14.76 -8.76
C ASP A 57 -5.69 13.39 -9.11
N ALA A 58 -4.93 12.82 -8.17
CA ALA A 58 -4.30 11.52 -8.32
C ALA A 58 -4.33 10.75 -6.99
N LEU A 59 -4.39 9.42 -7.08
CA LEU A 59 -4.23 8.54 -5.91
C LEU A 59 -2.75 8.40 -5.57
N VAL A 60 -2.41 8.63 -4.30
CA VAL A 60 -1.03 8.63 -3.82
C VAL A 60 -0.90 7.73 -2.60
N TRP A 61 0.07 6.81 -2.63
CA TRP A 61 0.41 5.94 -1.52
C TRP A 61 1.32 6.66 -0.52
N LEU A 62 0.70 7.34 0.45
CA LEU A 62 1.36 8.12 1.49
C LEU A 62 2.51 7.42 2.27
N PRO A 63 2.46 6.11 2.54
CA PRO A 63 3.52 5.40 3.27
C PRO A 63 4.88 5.40 2.55
N GLU A 64 4.88 5.54 1.23
CA GLU A 64 6.09 5.66 0.43
C GLU A 64 6.28 7.09 -0.04
N LYS A 65 7.52 7.60 0.02
CA LYS A 65 7.82 8.98 -0.41
C LYS A 65 7.53 9.21 -1.88
N THR A 66 7.67 8.18 -2.71
CA THR A 66 7.37 8.19 -4.15
C THR A 66 5.88 8.24 -4.46
N GLY A 67 5.02 7.93 -3.48
CA GLY A 67 3.58 7.85 -3.69
C GLY A 67 3.11 6.60 -4.42
N VAL A 68 4.01 5.66 -4.73
CA VAL A 68 3.67 4.45 -5.50
C VAL A 68 3.35 3.29 -4.55
N TYR A 69 2.19 2.66 -4.76
CA TYR A 69 1.79 1.47 -4.01
C TYR A 69 2.62 0.25 -4.42
N SER A 70 2.98 -0.58 -3.43
CA SER A 70 3.50 -1.93 -3.67
C SER A 70 2.85 -2.94 -2.73
N THR A 71 2.72 -4.19 -3.17
CA THR A 71 2.20 -5.29 -2.33
C THR A 71 3.00 -5.44 -1.04
N LYS A 72 4.32 -5.22 -1.10
CA LYS A 72 5.22 -5.21 0.06
C LYS A 72 4.82 -4.17 1.10
N THR A 73 4.64 -2.91 0.68
CA THR A 73 4.30 -1.80 1.58
C THR A 73 2.88 -1.94 2.12
N GLY A 74 1.94 -2.41 1.29
CA GLY A 74 0.58 -2.77 1.71
C GLY A 74 0.56 -3.87 2.78
N TYR A 75 1.33 -4.94 2.60
CA TYR A 75 1.43 -6.04 3.58
C TYR A 75 2.02 -5.57 4.92
N ILE A 76 3.07 -4.75 4.89
CA ILE A 76 3.70 -4.20 6.11
C ILE A 76 2.68 -3.39 6.90
N LEU A 77 1.95 -2.47 6.25
CA LEU A 77 0.91 -1.68 6.92
C LEU A 77 -0.24 -2.53 7.42
N SER A 78 -0.68 -3.53 6.65
CA SER A 78 -1.71 -4.47 7.11
C SER A 78 -1.27 -5.18 8.39
N LYS A 79 0.01 -5.54 8.51
CA LYS A 79 0.56 -6.21 9.70
C LYS A 79 0.67 -5.25 10.89
N LEU A 80 1.10 -4.00 10.66
CA LEU A 80 1.17 -2.96 11.70
C LEU A 80 -0.24 -2.57 12.21
N ASN A 81 -1.20 -2.43 11.31
CA ASN A 81 -2.60 -2.15 11.67
C ASN A 81 -3.34 -3.38 12.24
N SER A 82 -2.73 -4.57 12.20
CA SER A 82 -3.28 -5.78 12.85
C SER A 82 -2.90 -5.88 14.33
N GLU A 83 -2.33 -4.83 14.93
CA GLU A 83 -2.17 -4.70 16.37
C GLU A 83 -3.55 -4.60 17.05
N THR A 84 -4.23 -5.75 17.25
CA THR A 84 -5.24 -6.05 18.31
C THR A 84 -6.08 -7.33 18.10
N VAL A 85 -5.64 -8.38 17.37
CA VAL A 85 -6.41 -9.66 17.36
C VAL A 85 -5.52 -10.88 17.62
N ASP A 86 -5.65 -11.43 18.84
CA ASP A 86 -5.14 -12.71 19.36
C ASP A 86 -3.61 -12.90 19.49
N ARG A 87 -3.02 -12.43 20.60
CA ARG A 87 -1.71 -12.91 21.10
C ARG A 87 -1.82 -14.30 21.75
N GLU A 88 -2.15 -15.31 20.93
CA GLU A 88 -2.09 -16.77 21.20
C GLU A 88 -3.36 -17.45 21.75
N VAL A 89 -3.96 -18.38 20.96
CA VAL A 89 -4.57 -19.64 21.47
C VAL A 89 -4.55 -20.77 20.41
N PHE A 90 -4.58 -20.47 19.10
CA PHE A 90 -4.71 -21.51 18.05
C PHE A 90 -3.51 -21.57 17.09
N ASN A 91 -2.74 -22.67 17.14
CA ASN A 91 -1.59 -22.90 16.26
C ASN A 91 -2.03 -23.30 14.83
N TRP A 92 -2.19 -22.31 13.95
CA TRP A 92 -2.59 -22.52 12.54
C TRP A 92 -1.63 -23.42 11.77
N LYS A 93 -0.33 -23.31 12.03
CA LYS A 93 0.70 -24.09 11.31
C LYS A 93 0.48 -25.57 11.56
N GLN A 94 0.29 -25.95 12.82
CA GLN A 94 0.15 -27.36 13.22
C GLN A 94 -1.27 -27.90 13.00
N ASN A 95 -2.31 -27.10 13.25
CA ASN A 95 -3.71 -27.53 13.21
C ASN A 95 -4.37 -27.40 11.83
N VAL A 96 -3.72 -26.75 10.85
CA VAL A 96 -4.27 -26.59 9.50
C VAL A 96 -3.22 -26.85 8.42
N TRP A 97 -2.10 -26.12 8.43
CA TRP A 97 -1.22 -26.05 7.26
C TRP A 97 -0.26 -27.24 7.11
N GLN A 98 0.23 -27.81 8.22
CA GLN A 98 1.12 -28.98 8.24
C GLN A 98 0.37 -30.33 8.19
N LEU A 99 -0.97 -30.31 8.17
CA LEU A 99 -1.76 -31.53 8.09
C LEU A 99 -1.52 -32.26 6.76
N GLN A 100 -1.47 -33.59 6.82
CA GLN A 100 -1.32 -34.48 5.66
C GLN A 100 -2.69 -34.79 5.03
N VAL A 101 -3.36 -33.75 4.55
CA VAL A 101 -4.70 -33.79 3.93
C VAL A 101 -4.70 -33.00 2.63
N PRO A 102 -5.66 -33.24 1.71
CA PRO A 102 -5.79 -32.45 0.48
C PRO A 102 -5.85 -30.93 0.76
N PRO A 103 -5.26 -30.08 -0.11
CA PRO A 103 -5.29 -28.62 0.06
C PRO A 103 -6.70 -28.03 0.25
N LYS A 104 -7.71 -28.62 -0.42
CA LYS A 104 -9.13 -28.23 -0.25
C LYS A 104 -9.62 -28.39 1.20
N LEU A 105 -9.17 -29.43 1.90
CA LEU A 105 -9.51 -29.65 3.32
C LEU A 105 -8.80 -28.60 4.20
N LYS A 106 -7.55 -28.24 3.90
CA LYS A 106 -6.84 -27.16 4.63
C LYS A 106 -7.58 -25.83 4.54
N MET A 107 -8.02 -25.46 3.33
CA MET A 107 -8.83 -24.26 3.11
C MET A 107 -10.17 -24.33 3.84
N PHE A 108 -10.83 -25.49 3.83
CA PHE A 108 -12.06 -25.69 4.58
C PHE A 108 -11.86 -25.50 6.09
N LEU A 109 -10.85 -26.12 6.69
CA LEU A 109 -10.54 -26.00 8.12
C LEU A 109 -10.20 -24.55 8.51
N TRP A 110 -9.50 -23.83 7.62
CA TRP A 110 -9.25 -22.41 7.79
C TRP A 110 -10.55 -21.58 7.81
N LYS A 111 -11.43 -21.80 6.82
CA LYS A 111 -12.74 -21.14 6.75
C LYS A 111 -13.60 -21.46 7.98
N LEU A 112 -13.57 -22.70 8.43
CA LEU A 112 -14.28 -23.18 9.61
C LEU A 112 -13.84 -22.43 10.87
N LYS A 113 -12.53 -22.38 11.18
CA LYS A 113 -12.03 -21.69 12.39
C LYS A 113 -12.21 -20.16 12.33
N ARG A 114 -12.25 -19.57 11.14
CA ARG A 114 -12.53 -18.14 10.91
C ARG A 114 -14.02 -17.78 10.92
N ARG A 115 -14.93 -18.73 11.23
CA ARG A 115 -16.38 -18.55 11.16
C ARG A 115 -16.86 -18.06 9.79
N ALA A 116 -16.16 -18.46 8.73
CA ALA A 116 -16.47 -18.04 7.36
C ALA A 116 -17.55 -18.91 6.71
N LEU A 117 -17.87 -20.09 7.27
CA LEU A 117 -18.87 -20.99 6.72
C LEU A 117 -20.31 -20.46 6.97
N PRO A 118 -21.23 -20.61 5.99
CA PRO A 118 -22.62 -20.16 6.09
C PRO A 118 -23.47 -21.13 6.93
N VAL A 119 -23.25 -21.07 8.24
CA VAL A 119 -24.08 -21.72 9.27
C VAL A 119 -25.13 -20.73 9.77
N GLY A 120 -26.31 -21.18 10.19
CA GLY A 120 -27.41 -20.34 10.66
C GLY A 120 -26.97 -19.24 11.62
N GLY A 121 -26.22 -19.58 12.68
CA GLY A 121 -25.68 -18.59 13.62
C GLY A 121 -24.78 -17.52 12.97
N ASN A 122 -23.92 -17.91 12.02
CA ASN A 122 -23.05 -16.95 11.32
C ASN A 122 -23.81 -16.06 10.33
N LEU A 123 -24.86 -16.57 9.71
CA LEU A 123 -25.68 -15.81 8.77
C LEU A 123 -26.46 -14.71 9.50
N VAL A 124 -27.02 -15.03 10.67
CA VAL A 124 -27.74 -14.05 11.50
C VAL A 124 -26.81 -12.97 12.04
N ILE A 125 -25.61 -13.33 12.49
CA ILE A 125 -24.58 -12.35 12.89
C ILE A 125 -24.25 -11.38 11.74
N ARG A 126 -24.38 -11.82 10.49
CA ARG A 126 -24.17 -11.00 9.28
C ARG A 126 -25.42 -10.26 8.80
N GLY A 127 -26.51 -10.27 9.56
CA GLY A 127 -27.76 -9.60 9.20
C GLY A 127 -28.54 -10.29 8.08
N ILE A 128 -28.21 -11.53 7.73
CA ILE A 128 -28.96 -12.32 6.75
C ILE A 128 -30.09 -13.05 7.48
N THR A 129 -31.33 -12.75 7.14
CA THR A 129 -32.52 -13.42 7.67
C THR A 129 -32.52 -14.89 7.25
N ASN A 130 -32.22 -15.78 8.19
CA ASN A 130 -32.21 -17.22 7.98
C ASN A 130 -32.63 -17.94 9.26
N ASP A 131 -33.15 -19.15 9.13
CA ASP A 131 -33.44 -20.01 10.29
C ASP A 131 -32.16 -20.25 11.10
N LEU A 132 -32.25 -20.01 12.41
CA LEU A 132 -31.19 -20.24 13.39
C LEU A 132 -31.07 -21.72 13.77
N THR A 133 -31.99 -22.56 13.32
CA THR A 133 -32.11 -23.96 13.74
C THR A 133 -31.49 -24.92 12.74
N CYS A 134 -30.93 -26.01 13.25
CA CYS A 134 -30.39 -27.10 12.47
C CYS A 134 -31.52 -27.87 11.81
N LYS A 135 -31.54 -27.94 10.47
CA LYS A 135 -32.59 -28.69 9.72
C LYS A 135 -32.67 -30.19 10.05
N ARG A 136 -31.67 -30.76 10.74
CA ARG A 136 -31.67 -32.19 11.13
C ARG A 136 -32.36 -32.45 12.46
N CYS A 137 -32.10 -31.62 13.46
CA CYS A 137 -32.53 -31.90 14.84
C CYS A 137 -33.24 -30.73 15.54
N GLY A 138 -33.43 -29.60 14.84
CA GLY A 138 -34.12 -28.42 15.37
C GLY A 138 -33.32 -27.58 16.39
N GLY A 139 -32.16 -28.04 16.85
CA GLY A 139 -31.31 -27.29 17.80
C GLY A 139 -30.63 -26.06 17.17
N LEU A 140 -30.04 -25.18 17.98
CA LEU A 140 -29.36 -23.97 17.48
C LEU A 140 -28.14 -24.32 16.60
N GLU A 141 -28.12 -23.81 15.37
CA GLU A 141 -27.10 -24.14 14.38
C GLU A 141 -25.83 -23.29 14.58
N SER A 142 -24.76 -23.94 15.02
CA SER A 142 -23.39 -23.40 15.09
C SER A 142 -22.40 -24.39 14.46
N GLU A 143 -21.15 -23.96 14.22
CA GLU A 143 -20.12 -24.86 13.69
C GLU A 143 -19.87 -26.04 14.62
N LEU A 144 -19.81 -25.78 15.94
CA LEU A 144 -19.62 -26.84 16.92
C LEU A 144 -20.85 -27.77 16.97
N HIS A 145 -22.06 -27.22 16.79
CA HIS A 145 -23.26 -28.03 16.71
C HIS A 145 -23.23 -28.98 15.52
N ILE A 146 -23.00 -28.47 14.30
CA ILE A 146 -22.96 -29.30 13.09
C ILE A 146 -21.88 -30.38 13.19
N LEU A 147 -20.72 -30.05 13.78
CA LEU A 147 -19.57 -30.94 13.80
C LEU A 147 -19.52 -31.90 14.98
N LEU A 148 -20.20 -31.62 16.09
CA LEU A 148 -20.06 -32.42 17.32
C LEU A 148 -21.37 -32.62 18.10
N LEU A 149 -22.18 -31.58 18.27
CA LEU A 149 -23.35 -31.65 19.19
C LEU A 149 -24.62 -32.19 18.53
N CYS A 150 -24.73 -32.12 17.21
CA CYS A 150 -25.90 -32.63 16.48
C CYS A 150 -26.00 -34.16 16.65
N PRO A 151 -27.20 -34.73 16.92
CA PRO A 151 -27.37 -36.19 17.06
C PRO A 151 -26.84 -36.99 15.87
N TYR A 152 -26.97 -36.43 14.66
CA TYR A 152 -26.39 -37.02 13.45
C TYR A 152 -24.86 -37.10 13.51
N ALA A 153 -24.19 -36.04 13.99
CA ALA A 153 -22.75 -36.02 14.16
C ALA A 153 -22.30 -36.96 15.26
N GLN A 154 -23.00 -37.00 16.40
CA GLN A 154 -22.70 -37.91 17.52
C GLN A 154 -22.72 -39.37 17.09
N ARG A 155 -23.78 -39.82 16.39
CA ARG A 155 -23.85 -41.20 15.85
C ARG A 155 -22.72 -41.50 14.87
N LEU A 156 -22.35 -40.53 14.02
CA LEU A 156 -21.22 -40.71 13.10
C LEU A 156 -19.88 -40.86 13.87
N TRP A 157 -19.68 -40.08 14.93
CA TRP A 157 -18.50 -40.17 15.80
C TRP A 157 -18.44 -41.49 16.59
N GLU A 158 -19.57 -42.05 16.99
CA GLU A 158 -19.67 -43.34 17.67
C GLU A 158 -19.32 -44.51 16.75
N MET A 159 -19.71 -44.45 15.48
CA MET A 159 -19.40 -45.49 14.50
C MET A 159 -17.99 -45.39 13.90
N ALA A 160 -17.36 -44.22 13.98
CA ALA A 160 -16.06 -43.99 13.38
C ALA A 160 -14.97 -44.84 14.07
N PRO A 161 -14.07 -45.51 13.31
CA PRO A 161 -13.02 -46.37 13.86
C PRO A 161 -11.87 -45.53 14.45
N LEU A 162 -12.13 -44.82 15.53
CA LEU A 162 -11.19 -43.91 16.21
C LEU A 162 -10.84 -44.45 17.59
N LEU A 163 -9.56 -44.40 17.96
CA LEU A 163 -9.12 -44.79 19.30
C LEU A 163 -9.75 -43.89 20.39
N ARG A 164 -9.92 -42.60 20.06
CA ARG A 164 -10.58 -41.62 20.91
C ARG A 164 -11.50 -40.77 20.05
N SER A 165 -12.80 -40.96 20.23
CA SER A 165 -13.82 -40.16 19.56
C SER A 165 -14.02 -38.83 20.32
N PRO A 166 -14.15 -37.68 19.63
CA PRO A 166 -14.48 -36.42 20.28
C PRO A 166 -15.87 -36.52 20.89
N ARG A 167 -16.02 -36.07 22.14
CA ARG A 167 -17.29 -36.08 22.86
C ARG A 167 -17.68 -34.67 23.28
N ALA A 168 -18.99 -34.40 23.26
CA ALA A 168 -19.56 -33.10 23.60
C ALA A 168 -19.23 -32.64 25.02
N ASP A 169 -19.03 -33.58 25.96
CA ASP A 169 -18.71 -33.31 27.36
C ASP A 169 -17.25 -32.87 27.60
N ARG A 170 -16.35 -33.11 26.65
CA ARG A 170 -14.91 -32.81 26.78
C ARG A 170 -14.43 -31.65 25.92
N ILE A 171 -15.25 -31.18 24.98
CA ILE A 171 -14.85 -30.22 23.96
C ILE A 171 -15.74 -28.99 24.06
N GLU A 172 -15.19 -27.95 24.68
CA GLU A 172 -15.91 -26.70 24.95
C GLU A 172 -15.85 -25.71 23.78
N SER A 173 -14.93 -25.91 22.83
CA SER A 173 -14.73 -24.98 21.71
C SER A 173 -14.35 -25.65 20.40
N LEU A 174 -14.65 -24.96 19.30
CA LEU A 174 -14.20 -25.35 17.96
C LEU A 174 -12.66 -25.44 17.87
N ALA A 175 -11.94 -24.59 18.60
CA ALA A 175 -10.48 -24.62 18.65
C ALA A 175 -9.96 -25.91 19.28
N ALA A 176 -10.58 -26.35 20.39
CA ALA A 176 -10.26 -27.60 21.06
C ALA A 176 -10.60 -28.81 20.17
N LEU A 177 -11.74 -28.80 19.48
CA LEU A 177 -12.12 -29.85 18.52
C LEU A 177 -11.06 -30.03 17.43
N LEU A 178 -10.67 -28.94 16.76
CA LEU A 178 -9.68 -28.98 15.68
C LEU A 178 -8.29 -29.41 16.18
N SER A 179 -7.92 -29.00 17.40
CA SER A 179 -6.63 -29.39 17.98
C SER A 179 -6.60 -30.88 18.36
N SER A 180 -7.73 -31.43 18.83
CA SER A 180 -7.85 -32.87 19.17
C SER A 180 -7.71 -33.79 17.95
N ALA A 181 -8.13 -33.30 16.78
CA ALA A 181 -8.08 -34.05 15.52
C ALA A 181 -6.68 -34.36 15.03
N ARG A 182 -5.66 -33.61 15.47
CA ARG A 182 -4.27 -33.85 15.08
C ARG A 182 -3.72 -35.18 15.58
N VAL A 183 -4.10 -35.59 16.78
CA VAL A 183 -3.49 -36.72 17.50
C VAL A 183 -4.32 -38.01 17.37
N ALA A 184 -5.50 -37.93 16.74
CA ALA A 184 -6.41 -39.05 16.64
C ALA A 184 -5.87 -40.15 15.71
N LEU A 185 -5.76 -41.37 16.25
CA LEU A 185 -5.37 -42.57 15.54
C LEU A 185 -6.62 -43.36 15.10
N CYS A 186 -6.60 -43.86 13.88
CA CYS A 186 -7.61 -44.78 13.37
C CYS A 186 -7.30 -46.20 13.89
N LEU A 187 -8.33 -46.94 14.31
CA LEU A 187 -8.21 -48.31 14.76
C LEU A 187 -8.00 -49.27 13.56
N PRO A 188 -7.12 -50.28 13.64
CA PRO A 188 -7.11 -51.39 12.69
C PRO A 188 -8.46 -52.15 12.72
N PRO A 189 -8.93 -52.75 11.60
CA PRO A 189 -8.31 -52.91 10.28
C PRO A 189 -8.72 -51.81 9.26
N SER A 190 -8.77 -50.54 9.66
CA SER A 190 -9.20 -49.44 8.76
C SER A 190 -8.31 -49.22 7.52
N GLY A 191 -7.06 -49.69 7.52
CA GLY A 191 -6.10 -49.48 6.43
C GLY A 191 -5.50 -48.07 6.39
N ILE A 192 -5.75 -47.25 7.42
CA ILE A 192 -5.33 -45.85 7.50
C ILE A 192 -4.36 -45.69 8.67
N SER A 193 -3.07 -45.48 8.39
CA SER A 193 -2.01 -45.56 9.41
C SER A 193 -1.40 -44.22 9.82
N HIS A 194 -1.44 -43.20 8.97
CA HIS A 194 -0.72 -41.93 9.19
C HIS A 194 -1.58 -40.67 9.11
N THR A 195 -2.88 -40.80 8.84
CA THR A 195 -3.79 -39.66 8.70
C THR A 195 -5.00 -39.81 9.61
N SER A 196 -5.38 -38.73 10.27
CA SER A 196 -6.57 -38.68 11.12
C SER A 196 -7.82 -38.45 10.25
N ILE A 197 -8.72 -39.45 10.21
CA ILE A 197 -9.99 -39.37 9.46
C ILE A 197 -10.93 -38.27 9.96
N GLN A 198 -10.68 -37.72 11.14
CA GLN A 198 -11.52 -36.67 11.74
C GLN A 198 -11.68 -35.45 10.82
N HIS A 199 -10.63 -35.09 10.06
CA HIS A 199 -10.67 -33.98 9.10
C HIS A 199 -11.65 -34.23 7.94
N TRP A 200 -11.76 -35.48 7.49
CA TRP A 200 -12.74 -35.89 6.49
C TRP A 200 -14.14 -35.97 7.09
N ILE A 201 -14.27 -36.42 8.33
CA ILE A 201 -15.55 -36.38 9.06
C ILE A 201 -16.08 -34.95 9.13
N PHE A 202 -15.25 -33.96 9.49
CA PHE A 202 -15.69 -32.56 9.50
C PHE A 202 -16.19 -32.07 8.14
N TRP A 203 -15.49 -32.45 7.07
CA TRP A 203 -15.85 -32.10 5.70
C TRP A 203 -17.15 -32.77 5.25
N ASP A 204 -17.32 -34.06 5.52
CA ASP A 204 -18.50 -34.82 5.12
C ASP A 204 -19.74 -34.48 5.97
N LEU A 205 -19.58 -34.13 7.25
CA LEU A 205 -20.66 -33.55 8.05
C LEU A 205 -21.16 -32.23 7.45
N TRP A 206 -20.23 -31.34 7.07
CA TRP A 206 -20.57 -30.08 6.39
C TRP A 206 -21.29 -30.30 5.06
N LYS A 207 -20.77 -31.22 4.22
CA LYS A 207 -21.43 -31.56 2.94
C LYS A 207 -22.80 -32.19 3.15
N ALA A 208 -22.94 -33.13 4.08
CA ALA A 208 -24.21 -33.80 4.37
C ALA A 208 -25.26 -32.78 4.88
N ARG A 209 -24.85 -31.80 5.70
CA ARG A 209 -25.71 -30.67 6.09
C ARG A 209 -26.14 -29.88 4.86
N ASN A 210 -25.21 -29.46 4.01
CA ASN A 210 -25.53 -28.64 2.84
C ASN A 210 -26.45 -29.36 1.85
N LEU A 211 -26.24 -30.65 1.64
CA LEU A 211 -27.10 -31.45 0.77
C LEU A 211 -28.55 -31.46 1.29
N LEU A 212 -28.74 -31.59 2.60
CA LEU A 212 -30.07 -31.49 3.19
C LEU A 212 -30.66 -30.07 3.05
N VAL A 213 -29.83 -29.04 3.25
CA VAL A 213 -30.31 -27.65 3.23
C VAL A 213 -30.74 -27.19 1.85
N PHE A 214 -29.98 -27.54 0.82
CA PHE A 214 -30.18 -27.05 -0.55
C PHE A 214 -30.95 -28.04 -1.45
N GLU A 215 -30.82 -29.35 -1.22
CA GLU A 215 -31.46 -30.37 -2.06
C GLU A 215 -32.52 -31.20 -1.31
N ASN A 216 -32.73 -30.96 -0.02
CA ASN A 216 -33.63 -31.74 0.84
C ASN A 216 -33.34 -33.25 0.83
N ARG A 217 -32.06 -33.63 0.62
CA ARG A 217 -31.62 -35.04 0.59
C ARG A 217 -30.91 -35.41 1.88
N THR A 218 -31.33 -36.51 2.48
CA THR A 218 -30.68 -37.13 3.63
C THR A 218 -29.71 -38.21 3.17
N ILE A 219 -28.55 -38.29 3.83
CA ILE A 219 -27.59 -39.39 3.69
C ILE A 219 -27.54 -40.06 5.07
N LEU A 220 -27.50 -41.39 5.09
CA LEU A 220 -27.34 -42.14 6.33
C LEU A 220 -25.92 -41.95 6.89
N GLU A 221 -25.81 -42.05 8.21
CA GLU A 221 -24.53 -41.91 8.90
C GLU A 221 -23.54 -43.00 8.44
N THR A 222 -24.02 -44.22 8.15
CA THR A 222 -23.22 -45.33 7.61
C THR A 222 -22.62 -45.02 6.23
N ASP A 223 -23.42 -44.49 5.31
CA ASP A 223 -22.96 -44.09 3.98
C ASP A 223 -21.98 -42.91 4.04
N THR A 224 -22.20 -42.00 4.98
CA THR A 224 -21.29 -40.88 5.24
C THR A 224 -19.95 -41.39 5.75
N LEU A 225 -19.95 -42.35 6.68
CA LEU A 225 -18.73 -42.98 7.18
C LEU A 225 -17.99 -43.74 6.08
N ALA A 226 -18.70 -44.49 5.22
CA ALA A 226 -18.11 -45.17 4.08
C ALA A 226 -17.40 -44.18 3.13
N LYS A 227 -18.04 -43.03 2.83
CA LYS A 227 -17.44 -41.96 2.03
C LYS A 227 -16.19 -41.36 2.67
N VAL A 228 -16.22 -41.12 3.98
CA VAL A 228 -15.07 -40.64 4.75
C VAL A 228 -13.89 -41.61 4.66
N LEU A 229 -14.14 -42.90 4.91
CA LEU A 229 -13.10 -43.94 4.89
C LEU A 229 -12.53 -44.13 3.48
N GLY A 230 -13.39 -44.15 2.45
CA GLY A 230 -12.96 -44.21 1.06
C GLY A 230 -12.07 -43.03 0.68
N ALA A 231 -12.51 -41.79 0.93
CA ALA A 231 -11.76 -40.59 0.59
C ALA A 231 -10.42 -40.46 1.34
N ALA A 232 -10.34 -40.95 2.57
CA ALA A 232 -9.10 -40.98 3.34
C ALA A 232 -8.12 -42.04 2.79
N ARG A 233 -8.61 -43.22 2.42
CA ARG A 233 -7.81 -44.27 1.77
C ARG A 233 -7.30 -43.84 0.41
N ASP A 234 -8.16 -43.27 -0.43
CA ASP A 234 -7.79 -42.78 -1.76
C ASP A 234 -6.66 -41.75 -1.68
N TRP A 235 -6.74 -40.83 -0.71
CA TRP A 235 -5.69 -39.87 -0.46
C TRP A 235 -4.38 -40.54 -0.05
N GLN A 236 -4.42 -41.50 0.87
CA GLN A 236 -3.23 -42.25 1.30
C GLN A 236 -2.59 -43.02 0.15
N CYS A 237 -3.38 -43.71 -0.67
CA CYS A 237 -2.91 -44.43 -1.87
C CYS A 237 -2.24 -43.48 -2.86
N ALA A 238 -2.84 -42.31 -3.12
CA ALA A 238 -2.26 -41.30 -4.00
C ALA A 238 -0.91 -40.77 -3.48
N GLN A 239 -0.74 -40.62 -2.16
CA GLN A 239 0.55 -40.20 -1.59
C GLN A 239 1.63 -41.28 -1.71
N LEU A 240 1.26 -42.55 -1.65
CA LEU A 240 2.20 -43.67 -1.84
C LEU A 240 2.64 -43.81 -3.30
N ALA A 241 1.72 -43.61 -4.25
CA ALA A 241 2.02 -43.64 -5.69
C ALA A 241 2.98 -42.52 -6.14
N CYS A 242 2.99 -41.37 -5.45
CA CYS A 242 3.88 -40.24 -5.77
C CYS A 242 5.28 -40.33 -5.16
N LYS A 243 5.64 -41.41 -4.43
CA LYS A 243 7.02 -41.59 -3.97
C LYS A 243 7.88 -42.12 -5.13
N PRO A 244 8.98 -41.44 -5.52
CA PRO A 244 9.90 -41.99 -6.50
C PRO A 244 10.45 -43.33 -5.99
N PRO A 245 10.69 -44.33 -6.87
CA PRO A 245 11.35 -45.56 -6.45
C PRO A 245 12.71 -45.24 -5.83
N PRO A 246 13.18 -46.03 -4.84
CA PRO A 246 14.52 -45.86 -4.30
C PRO A 246 15.51 -45.99 -5.46
N SER A 247 16.25 -44.91 -5.70
CA SER A 247 17.18 -44.78 -6.82
C SER A 247 18.24 -45.88 -6.77
N SER A 248 18.11 -46.90 -7.62
CA SER A 248 19.25 -47.72 -8.03
C SER A 248 20.20 -46.81 -8.82
N SER A 249 21.45 -46.74 -8.38
CA SER A 249 22.51 -45.93 -8.96
C SER A 249 22.57 -46.06 -10.48
N SER A 250 22.25 -44.98 -11.18
CA SER A 250 22.67 -44.78 -12.56
C SER A 250 23.21 -43.36 -12.65
N GLN A 251 24.46 -43.27 -13.11
CA GLN A 251 25.24 -42.04 -13.20
C GLN A 251 24.52 -40.99 -14.07
N PRO A 252 24.67 -39.69 -13.78
CA PRO A 252 24.09 -38.65 -14.63
C PRO A 252 24.83 -38.56 -15.97
N LEU A 253 24.08 -38.66 -17.07
CA LEU A 253 24.52 -38.26 -18.41
C LEU A 253 24.66 -36.73 -18.48
N PRO A 254 25.58 -36.19 -19.32
CA PRO A 254 25.83 -34.76 -19.39
C PRO A 254 24.65 -34.02 -20.03
N LEU A 255 24.26 -32.91 -19.40
CA LEU A 255 23.28 -31.94 -19.90
C LEU A 255 23.81 -31.28 -21.18
N SER A 256 23.17 -31.54 -22.32
CA SER A 256 23.30 -30.65 -23.49
C SER A 256 22.44 -29.41 -23.26
N GLU A 257 23.06 -28.24 -23.17
CA GLU A 257 22.37 -26.96 -23.15
C GLU A 257 21.61 -26.76 -24.47
N VAL A 258 20.28 -26.78 -24.41
CA VAL A 258 19.42 -26.31 -25.50
C VAL A 258 19.07 -24.86 -25.20
N SER A 259 19.61 -23.95 -26.00
CA SER A 259 19.27 -22.52 -25.98
C SER A 259 17.87 -22.28 -26.58
N PRO A 260 17.05 -21.38 -26.03
CA PRO A 260 15.75 -21.02 -26.60
C PRO A 260 15.89 -20.11 -27.84
N PRO A 261 14.92 -20.13 -28.78
CA PRO A 261 14.96 -19.32 -29.99
C PRO A 261 14.69 -17.84 -29.66
N ALA A 262 15.53 -16.95 -30.21
CA ALA A 262 15.41 -15.51 -30.10
C ALA A 262 14.24 -14.97 -30.93
N LEU A 263 13.39 -14.15 -30.30
CA LEU A 263 12.43 -13.27 -30.98
C LEU A 263 13.14 -11.97 -31.42
N PRO A 264 12.83 -11.41 -32.60
CA PRO A 264 13.48 -10.20 -33.09
C PRO A 264 13.00 -8.98 -32.30
N ARG A 265 13.95 -8.31 -31.62
CA ARG A 265 13.76 -7.01 -30.99
C ARG A 265 14.35 -5.96 -31.92
N THR A 266 13.51 -5.05 -32.40
CA THR A 266 13.90 -3.90 -33.20
C THR A 266 14.66 -2.94 -32.29
N GLU A 267 15.96 -2.83 -32.46
CA GLU A 267 16.81 -1.83 -31.82
C GLU A 267 16.79 -0.55 -32.64
N VAL A 268 16.27 0.53 -32.06
CA VAL A 268 16.64 1.89 -32.49
C VAL A 268 17.67 2.36 -31.50
N SER A 269 18.93 2.16 -31.87
CA SER A 269 20.10 2.72 -31.22
C SER A 269 20.31 4.14 -31.72
N THR A 270 20.37 5.11 -30.81
CA THR A 270 21.01 6.39 -31.12
C THR A 270 21.64 6.98 -29.87
N THR A 271 22.87 6.57 -29.62
CA THR A 271 23.80 7.28 -28.74
C THR A 271 24.87 7.88 -29.63
N ILE A 272 24.88 9.20 -29.84
CA ILE A 272 26.11 9.91 -30.25
C ILE A 272 26.14 11.30 -29.60
N ILE A 273 27.19 11.52 -28.80
CA ILE A 273 27.90 12.78 -28.50
C ILE A 273 29.39 12.38 -28.68
N PRO A 274 30.35 13.18 -29.23
CA PRO A 274 30.53 14.65 -29.09
C PRO A 274 30.92 15.48 -30.33
N CYS A 275 30.64 16.78 -30.21
CA CYS A 275 31.40 17.99 -30.59
C CYS A 275 32.50 17.92 -31.69
N ILE A 276 32.35 18.70 -32.77
CA ILE A 276 33.43 19.43 -33.49
C ILE A 276 32.86 20.73 -34.10
N GLU A 277 33.64 21.81 -34.00
CA GLU A 277 33.46 23.16 -34.54
C GLU A 277 33.53 23.25 -36.09
N VAL A 278 33.07 24.40 -36.63
CA VAL A 278 33.71 25.26 -37.66
C VAL A 278 32.72 25.78 -38.74
N LEU A 279 32.48 27.10 -38.63
CA LEU A 279 32.25 28.17 -39.64
C LEU A 279 30.95 28.28 -40.46
N SER A 280 30.18 29.31 -40.06
CA SER A 280 29.34 30.35 -40.73
C SER A 280 29.20 30.39 -42.26
N PRO A 281 28.10 30.97 -42.82
CA PRO A 281 27.84 32.41 -42.70
C PRO A 281 26.38 32.86 -42.40
N SER A 282 26.30 33.88 -41.54
CA SER A 282 25.46 35.08 -41.69
C SER A 282 23.93 34.97 -41.67
N PHE A 283 23.34 34.74 -40.49
CA PHE A 283 22.14 35.48 -40.05
C PHE A 283 22.26 35.70 -38.53
N ALA A 284 22.57 36.94 -38.14
CA ALA A 284 22.75 37.32 -36.75
C ALA A 284 21.39 37.36 -36.02
N PHE A 285 21.03 36.25 -35.37
CA PHE A 285 20.17 36.33 -34.19
C PHE A 285 21.06 36.76 -33.01
N PRO A 286 20.70 37.79 -32.23
CA PRO A 286 21.42 38.07 -31.00
C PRO A 286 21.33 36.82 -30.13
N GLN A 287 22.48 36.23 -29.78
CA GLN A 287 22.55 35.18 -28.76
C GLN A 287 21.90 35.72 -27.50
N CYS A 288 20.69 35.24 -27.19
CA CYS A 288 20.05 35.51 -25.91
C CYS A 288 20.92 34.87 -24.82
N GLU A 289 21.80 35.66 -24.23
CA GLU A 289 22.61 35.22 -23.09
C GLU A 289 21.67 34.83 -21.95
N ALA A 290 21.72 33.56 -21.54
CA ALA A 290 20.90 33.06 -20.45
C ALA A 290 21.22 33.82 -19.15
N VAL A 291 20.20 34.31 -18.47
CA VAL A 291 20.36 34.98 -17.18
C VAL A 291 20.71 33.93 -16.12
N LEU A 292 21.71 34.23 -15.29
CA LEU A 292 22.13 33.36 -14.18
C LEU A 292 21.30 33.70 -12.95
N CYS A 293 20.51 32.75 -12.46
CA CYS A 293 19.65 32.90 -11.31
C CYS A 293 20.22 32.08 -10.14
N PHE A 294 20.50 32.74 -9.02
CA PHE A 294 20.95 32.10 -7.79
C PHE A 294 19.80 32.14 -6.79
N THR A 295 19.45 31.00 -6.20
CA THR A 295 18.31 30.89 -5.28
C THR A 295 18.72 30.20 -3.99
N ASP A 296 18.13 30.62 -2.87
CA ASP A 296 18.31 29.98 -1.57
C ASP A 296 17.08 30.19 -0.68
N ALA A 297 16.96 29.38 0.36
CA ALA A 297 15.89 29.47 1.35
C ALA A 297 16.40 29.30 2.79
N ALA A 298 15.91 30.18 3.68
CA ALA A 298 16.10 30.04 5.12
C ALA A 298 14.79 29.53 5.73
N TRP A 299 14.85 28.45 6.52
CA TRP A 299 13.67 27.86 7.14
C TRP A 299 13.85 27.68 8.65
N ASN A 300 12.84 28.09 9.41
CA ASN A 300 12.76 27.88 10.84
C ASN A 300 11.85 26.67 11.14
N ALA A 301 12.43 25.62 11.71
CA ALA A 301 11.71 24.40 12.05
C ALA A 301 10.68 24.56 13.17
N SER A 302 10.85 25.52 14.09
CA SER A 302 9.94 25.71 15.23
C SER A 302 8.67 26.46 14.83
N SER A 303 8.80 27.53 14.04
CA SER A 303 7.66 28.33 13.58
C SER A 303 7.11 27.86 12.22
N GLY A 304 7.85 27.04 11.48
CA GLY A 304 7.52 26.68 10.10
C GLY A 304 7.61 27.88 9.14
N SER A 305 8.25 28.97 9.54
CA SER A 305 8.43 30.15 8.68
C SER A 305 9.61 29.95 7.74
N CYS A 306 9.51 30.46 6.52
CA CYS A 306 10.64 30.50 5.60
C CYS A 306 10.82 31.87 4.93
N GLY A 307 12.07 32.23 4.72
CA GLY A 307 12.50 33.28 3.81
C GLY A 307 13.07 32.66 2.54
N MET A 308 12.84 33.33 1.42
CA MET A 308 13.25 32.93 0.08
C MET A 308 14.04 34.08 -0.52
N GLY A 309 15.23 33.81 -1.07
CA GLY A 309 16.09 34.81 -1.69
C GLY A 309 16.46 34.39 -3.11
N TRP A 310 16.51 35.35 -4.03
CA TRP A 310 17.04 35.10 -5.37
C TRP A 310 17.76 36.31 -5.96
N ILE A 311 18.74 36.03 -6.82
CA ILE A 311 19.56 37.03 -7.50
C ILE A 311 19.70 36.65 -8.97
N PHE A 312 19.40 37.60 -9.85
CA PHE A 312 19.66 37.50 -11.28
C PHE A 312 20.95 38.22 -11.62
N LYS A 313 21.84 37.55 -12.33
CA LYS A 313 23.12 38.07 -12.81
C LYS A 313 23.25 37.86 -14.32
N THR A 314 23.98 38.77 -14.98
CA THR A 314 24.47 38.52 -16.33
C THR A 314 25.59 37.47 -16.32
N HIS A 315 25.99 36.99 -17.50
CA HIS A 315 27.14 36.09 -17.64
C HIS A 315 28.43 36.69 -17.04
N ASN A 316 28.57 38.02 -17.07
CA ASN A 316 29.68 38.78 -16.46
C ASN A 316 29.54 39.00 -14.95
N GLN A 317 28.70 38.22 -14.26
CA GLN A 317 28.46 38.28 -12.81
C GLN A 317 27.90 39.63 -12.30
N ARG A 318 27.45 40.52 -13.18
CA ARG A 318 26.80 41.77 -12.78
C ARG A 318 25.37 41.48 -12.33
N VAL A 319 25.02 41.92 -11.13
CA VAL A 319 23.65 41.82 -10.62
C VAL A 319 22.72 42.67 -11.47
N ILE A 320 21.70 42.04 -12.03
CA ILE A 320 20.60 42.65 -12.78
C ILE A 320 19.50 43.05 -11.82
N HIS A 321 19.11 42.10 -10.96
CA HIS A 321 18.01 42.24 -10.03
C HIS A 321 18.20 41.27 -8.87
N GLN A 322 17.69 41.63 -7.70
CA GLN A 322 17.64 40.77 -6.53
C GLN A 322 16.26 40.89 -5.90
N GLY A 323 15.73 39.79 -5.38
CA GLY A 323 14.42 39.75 -4.77
C GLY A 323 14.42 38.82 -3.57
N SER A 324 13.44 39.04 -2.70
CA SER A 324 13.19 38.18 -1.57
C SER A 324 11.70 38.09 -1.29
N SER A 325 11.28 37.02 -0.64
CA SER A 325 9.90 36.78 -0.22
C SER A 325 9.91 35.94 1.05
N SER A 326 8.81 35.96 1.79
CA SER A 326 8.66 35.13 2.98
C SER A 326 7.31 34.42 3.00
N ARG A 327 7.22 33.31 3.73
CA ARG A 327 6.00 32.50 3.86
C ARG A 327 5.94 31.80 5.22
N LEU A 328 4.74 31.72 5.79
CA LEU A 328 4.44 30.94 6.98
C LEU A 328 3.99 29.51 6.62
N HIS A 329 4.10 28.58 7.58
CA HIS A 329 3.62 27.19 7.48
C HIS A 329 4.30 26.33 6.40
N THR A 330 5.56 26.60 6.10
CA THR A 330 6.36 25.77 5.18
C THR A 330 6.72 24.43 5.85
N PRO A 331 6.43 23.27 5.23
CA PRO A 331 6.47 21.98 5.91
C PRO A 331 7.89 21.44 6.17
N SER A 332 8.89 21.87 5.38
CA SER A 332 10.28 21.43 5.48
C SER A 332 11.24 22.41 4.82
N ALA A 333 12.54 22.33 5.15
CA ALA A 333 13.58 23.10 4.47
C ALA A 333 13.59 22.85 2.95
N LEU A 334 13.46 21.60 2.51
CA LEU A 334 13.43 21.27 1.08
C LEU A 334 12.22 21.89 0.35
N ALA A 335 11.07 22.03 1.04
CA ALA A 335 9.93 22.76 0.49
C ALA A 335 10.21 24.26 0.37
N ALA A 336 10.94 24.85 1.33
CA ALA A 336 11.36 26.25 1.27
C ALA A 336 12.28 26.50 0.05
N GLU A 337 13.26 25.61 -0.19
CA GLU A 337 14.13 25.67 -1.36
C GLU A 337 13.34 25.63 -2.68
N ALA A 338 12.39 24.70 -2.78
CA ALA A 338 11.55 24.59 -3.97
C ALA A 338 10.68 25.85 -4.16
N LEU A 339 10.18 26.44 -3.07
CA LEU A 339 9.44 27.69 -3.13
C LEU A 339 10.32 28.87 -3.55
N ALA A 340 11.59 28.93 -3.13
CA ALA A 340 12.53 29.96 -3.56
C ALA A 340 12.78 29.89 -5.08
N VAL A 341 12.99 28.69 -5.62
CA VAL A 341 13.09 28.46 -7.07
C VAL A 341 11.80 28.90 -7.78
N LYS A 342 10.63 28.51 -7.27
CA LYS A 342 9.34 28.92 -7.82
C LYS A 342 9.16 30.44 -7.82
N ALA A 343 9.54 31.12 -6.73
CA ALA A 343 9.45 32.57 -6.61
C ALA A 343 10.36 33.27 -7.62
N ALA A 344 11.60 32.82 -7.73
CA ALA A 344 12.56 33.31 -8.71
C ALA A 344 12.06 33.14 -10.15
N LEU A 345 11.50 31.98 -10.51
CA LEU A 345 10.96 31.75 -11.85
C LEU A 345 9.75 32.66 -12.16
N ASN A 346 8.85 32.91 -11.20
CA ASN A 346 7.76 33.85 -11.40
C ASN A 346 8.28 35.27 -11.62
N GLU A 347 9.30 35.69 -10.87
CA GLU A 347 9.90 37.01 -11.03
C GLU A 347 10.63 37.15 -12.37
N ALA A 348 11.34 36.10 -12.80
CA ALA A 348 11.96 36.05 -14.11
C ALA A 348 10.94 36.21 -15.25
N LEU A 349 9.76 35.59 -15.13
CA LEU A 349 8.68 35.76 -16.10
C LEU A 349 8.06 37.17 -16.05
N ARG A 350 7.98 37.80 -14.87
CA ARG A 350 7.54 39.21 -14.77
C ARG A 350 8.51 40.19 -15.41
N MET A 351 9.79 39.84 -15.45
CA MET A 351 10.84 40.60 -16.12
C MET A 351 11.00 40.22 -17.60
N ASP A 352 10.06 39.45 -18.17
CA ASP A 352 10.06 38.98 -19.57
C ASP A 352 11.35 38.24 -19.98
N LEU A 353 11.99 37.52 -19.05
CA LEU A 353 13.19 36.74 -19.34
C LEU A 353 12.84 35.48 -20.16
N THR A 354 13.51 35.28 -21.28
CA THR A 354 13.26 34.16 -22.20
C THR A 354 14.18 32.95 -21.96
N SER A 355 15.35 33.16 -21.35
CA SER A 355 16.29 32.09 -21.02
C SER A 355 16.94 32.28 -19.65
N ILE A 356 17.00 31.20 -18.86
CA ILE A 356 17.44 31.23 -17.47
C ILE A 356 18.24 29.98 -17.07
N THR A 357 19.33 30.15 -16.33
CA THR A 357 20.03 29.06 -15.64
C THR A 357 19.91 29.25 -14.14
N VAL A 358 19.22 28.34 -13.46
CA VAL A 358 18.97 28.38 -12.02
C VAL A 358 20.02 27.57 -11.28
N TYR A 359 20.63 28.19 -10.27
CA TYR A 359 21.64 27.63 -9.39
C TYR A 359 21.10 27.56 -7.96
N SER A 360 21.23 26.38 -7.33
CA SER A 360 20.93 26.14 -5.92
C SER A 360 22.02 25.26 -5.32
N ASP A 361 22.25 25.37 -4.01
CA ASP A 361 23.16 24.50 -3.27
C ASP A 361 22.49 23.18 -2.81
N SER A 362 21.18 23.04 -3.02
CA SER A 362 20.41 21.85 -2.68
C SER A 362 20.48 20.79 -3.78
N GLN A 363 21.48 19.89 -3.68
CA GLN A 363 21.63 18.76 -4.60
C GLN A 363 20.37 17.87 -4.67
N VAL A 364 19.66 17.74 -3.54
CA VAL A 364 18.42 16.96 -3.47
C VAL A 364 17.33 17.63 -4.31
N LEU A 365 17.15 18.95 -4.22
CA LEU A 365 16.16 19.66 -5.05
C LEU A 365 16.52 19.59 -6.53
N ILE A 366 17.78 19.85 -6.88
CA ILE A 366 18.23 19.82 -8.28
C ILE A 366 18.03 18.43 -8.89
N SER A 367 18.31 17.36 -8.15
CA SER A 367 18.07 15.99 -8.65
C SER A 367 16.59 15.70 -8.86
N LEU A 368 15.69 16.15 -7.97
CA LEU A 368 14.24 16.03 -8.14
C LEU A 368 13.74 16.80 -9.37
N LEU A 369 14.21 18.03 -9.58
CA LEU A 369 13.85 18.86 -10.73
C LEU A 369 14.34 18.29 -12.07
N THR A 370 15.53 17.68 -12.08
CA THR A 370 16.14 17.13 -13.30
C THR A 370 15.58 15.77 -13.68
N THR A 371 15.23 14.93 -12.69
CA THR A 371 14.69 13.59 -12.92
C THR A 371 13.18 13.57 -13.08
N GLU A 372 12.51 14.72 -12.93
CA GLU A 372 11.05 14.87 -12.86
C GLU A 372 10.38 13.94 -11.84
N THR A 373 11.13 13.55 -10.81
CA THR A 373 10.59 12.76 -9.69
C THR A 373 10.03 13.67 -8.62
N SER A 374 9.04 13.18 -7.89
CA SER A 374 8.38 13.97 -6.85
C SER A 374 8.21 13.19 -5.56
N THR A 375 8.31 13.88 -4.44
CA THR A 375 7.82 13.38 -3.15
C THR A 375 6.37 13.82 -2.93
N ASN A 376 5.62 13.06 -2.11
CA ASN A 376 4.22 13.38 -1.79
C ASN A 376 4.04 14.84 -1.31
N GLU A 377 4.99 15.37 -0.54
CA GLU A 377 4.93 16.72 0.03
C GLU A 377 5.23 17.82 -0.99
N LEU A 378 6.12 17.56 -1.96
CA LEU A 378 6.59 18.56 -2.93
C LEU A 378 5.87 18.49 -4.27
N GLN A 379 4.99 17.51 -4.46
CA GLN A 379 4.37 17.19 -5.74
C GLN A 379 3.64 18.37 -6.38
N GLY A 380 3.03 19.25 -5.57
CA GLY A 380 2.36 20.47 -6.05
C GLY A 380 3.35 21.55 -6.50
N ILE A 381 4.40 21.78 -5.70
CA ILE A 381 5.41 22.80 -5.95
C ILE A 381 6.26 22.43 -7.17
N LEU A 382 6.70 21.18 -7.28
CA LEU A 382 7.49 20.70 -8.42
C LEU A 382 6.69 20.75 -9.72
N HIS A 383 5.38 20.47 -9.66
CA HIS A 383 4.50 20.65 -10.82
C HIS A 383 4.41 22.12 -11.24
N ASP A 384 4.25 23.04 -10.29
CA ASP A 384 4.24 24.48 -10.57
C ASP A 384 5.55 24.95 -11.22
N ILE A 385 6.70 24.50 -10.70
CA ILE A 385 8.03 24.80 -11.25
C ILE A 385 8.15 24.26 -12.68
N SER A 386 7.80 23.00 -12.91
CA SER A 386 7.82 22.40 -14.24
C SER A 386 6.97 23.22 -15.23
N CYS A 387 5.74 23.58 -14.87
CA CYS A 387 4.91 24.44 -15.72
C CYS A 387 5.49 25.84 -15.96
N LEU A 388 6.19 26.43 -14.98
CA LEU A 388 6.89 27.71 -15.15
C LEU A 388 8.06 27.56 -16.14
N CYS A 389 8.86 26.50 -16.01
CA CYS A 389 9.99 26.22 -16.89
C CYS A 389 9.59 26.11 -18.36
N HIS A 390 8.43 25.52 -18.67
CA HIS A 390 7.91 25.43 -20.04
C HIS A 390 7.53 26.79 -20.66
N SER A 391 7.51 27.87 -19.87
CA SER A 391 7.29 29.24 -20.39
C SER A 391 8.59 29.90 -20.88
N PHE A 392 9.76 29.30 -20.62
CA PHE A 392 11.06 29.77 -21.08
C PHE A 392 11.48 29.05 -22.36
N VAL A 393 12.20 29.75 -23.25
CA VAL A 393 12.81 29.17 -24.47
C VAL A 393 13.91 28.18 -24.11
N SER A 394 14.69 28.49 -23.07
CA SER A 394 15.74 27.62 -22.57
C SER A 394 15.90 27.79 -21.07
N PHE A 395 15.84 26.68 -20.34
CA PHE A 395 16.07 26.65 -18.90
C PHE A 395 17.05 25.53 -18.52
N LYS A 396 17.84 25.76 -17.47
CA LYS A 396 18.75 24.75 -16.91
C LYS A 396 18.82 24.85 -15.39
N PHE A 397 18.93 23.71 -14.73
CA PHE A 397 19.14 23.62 -13.28
C PHE A 397 20.57 23.13 -12.99
N CYS A 398 21.26 23.79 -12.05
CA CYS A 398 22.64 23.49 -11.70
C CYS A 398 22.81 23.48 -10.18
N CYS A 399 23.56 22.50 -9.67
CA CYS A 399 23.97 22.48 -8.26
C CYS A 399 25.29 23.25 -8.09
N ILE A 400 25.40 24.05 -7.02
CA ILE A 400 26.62 24.79 -6.66
C ILE A 400 27.02 24.54 -5.21
N SER A 401 28.23 24.96 -4.83
CA SER A 401 28.65 24.91 -3.43
C SER A 401 27.99 26.03 -2.64
N ARG A 402 27.76 25.81 -1.33
CA ARG A 402 27.21 26.83 -0.42
C ARG A 402 27.99 28.13 -0.42
N LEU A 403 29.32 28.03 -0.51
CA LEU A 403 30.22 29.18 -0.56
C LEU A 403 30.00 30.05 -1.81
N ALA A 404 29.52 29.46 -2.91
CA ALA A 404 29.19 30.19 -4.12
C ALA A 404 27.80 30.84 -4.09
N ASN A 405 26.95 30.51 -3.08
CA ASN A 405 25.57 30.96 -2.98
C ASN A 405 25.30 31.94 -1.82
N LEU A 406 26.34 32.45 -1.16
CA LEU A 406 26.23 33.27 0.07
C LEU A 406 25.33 34.50 -0.09
N SER A 407 25.27 35.09 -1.28
CA SER A 407 24.42 36.27 -1.52
C SER A 407 22.93 35.93 -1.49
N ALA A 408 22.52 34.78 -2.06
CA ALA A 408 21.13 34.34 -2.02
C ALA A 408 20.75 33.86 -0.61
N ASP A 409 21.66 33.18 0.10
CA ASP A 409 21.54 32.79 1.51
C ASP A 409 21.25 34.01 2.41
N ALA A 410 22.01 35.10 2.23
CA ALA A 410 21.84 36.33 2.99
C ALA A 410 20.44 36.94 2.80
N LEU A 411 19.97 37.04 1.54
CA LEU A 411 18.62 37.54 1.22
C LEU A 411 17.53 36.65 1.83
N ALA A 412 17.71 35.33 1.79
CA ALA A 412 16.75 34.40 2.36
C ALA A 412 16.66 34.54 3.89
N LYS A 413 17.82 34.69 4.57
CA LYS A 413 17.88 34.93 6.02
C LYS A 413 17.27 36.26 6.42
N GLU A 414 17.54 37.33 5.66
CA GLU A 414 16.97 38.64 5.91
C GLU A 414 15.44 38.64 5.75
N ALA A 415 14.91 37.95 4.72
CA ALA A 415 13.48 37.80 4.53
C ALA A 415 12.81 37.01 5.65
N LEU A 416 13.47 35.96 6.16
CA LEU A 416 13.00 35.22 7.32
C LEU A 416 12.98 36.09 8.58
N PHE A 417 14.06 36.84 8.82
CA PHE A 417 14.16 37.72 9.99
C PHE A 417 13.10 38.83 9.97
N SER A 418 12.88 39.42 8.79
CA SER A 418 11.84 40.45 8.60
C SER A 418 10.46 39.90 8.93
N LEU A 419 10.14 38.67 8.47
CA LEU A 419 8.85 38.03 8.76
C LEU A 419 8.64 37.81 10.27
N VAL A 420 9.66 37.34 10.98
CA VAL A 420 9.59 37.06 12.43
C VAL A 420 9.43 38.36 13.24
N SER A 421 9.93 39.48 12.74
CA SER A 421 9.85 40.78 13.41
C SER A 421 8.44 41.40 13.41
N PHE A 422 7.54 40.94 12.55
CA PHE A 422 6.13 41.40 12.49
C PHE A 422 5.16 40.53 13.32
N ASP A 423 5.62 39.40 13.85
CA ASP A 423 4.80 38.47 14.66
C ASP A 423 4.96 38.69 16.19
N VAL A 424 5.68 39.74 16.63
CA VAL A 424 5.89 40.12 18.05
C VAL A 424 4.95 41.25 18.49
#